data_AF-A0A830EW50-F1
#
_entry.id   AF-A0A830EW50-F1
#
_cell.length_a   1.000
_cell.length_b   1.000
_cell.length_c   1.000
_cell.angle_alpha   90.00
_cell.angle_beta   90.00
_cell.angle_gamma   90.00
#
_symmetry.space_group_name_H-M   'P 1'
#
loop_
_entity.id
_entity.type
_entity.pdbx_description
1 polymer ?
#
loop_
_entity_poly.entity_id
_entity_poly.type
_entity_poly.pdbx_seq_one_letter_code
_entity_poly.pdbx_strand_id
1 'polypeptide(L)' 'MKLCIFGAGGIGGYLGARLAHAGHEVHLIARGDHLAAFQTDGLQVESIHGDMAVDLRRPMTRPRPG' A
#
# COMPACT_ATOMS: atom_id res chain seq x y z
N MET A 1 6.00 -13.84 -4.62
CA MET A 1 7.05 -12.81 -4.85
C MET A 1 6.87 -11.71 -3.81
N LYS A 2 7.97 -11.06 -3.39
CA LYS A 2 7.93 -9.93 -2.45
C LYS A 2 8.20 -8.63 -3.19
N LEU A 3 7.28 -7.67 -3.09
CA LEU A 3 7.37 -6.38 -3.77
C LEU A 3 7.39 -5.26 -2.75
N CYS A 4 8.18 -4.23 -3.03
CA CYS A 4 8.25 -3.02 -2.23
C CYS A 4 7.93 -1.82 -3.14
N ILE A 5 6.97 -0.99 -2.73
CA ILE A 5 6.55 0.20 -3.48
C ILE A 5 6.90 1.44 -2.67
N PHE A 6 7.81 2.25 -3.20
CA PHE A 6 8.19 3.53 -2.62
C PHE A 6 7.19 4.62 -3.01
N GLY A 7 6.38 5.04 -2.04
CA GLY A 7 5.35 6.06 -2.24
C GLY A 7 3.97 5.43 -2.42
N ALA A 8 3.14 5.54 -1.39
CA ALA A 8 1.80 4.97 -1.36
C ALA A 8 0.69 5.93 -1.82
N GLY A 9 1.02 6.99 -2.58
CA GLY A 9 0.01 7.89 -3.17
C GLY A 9 -0.85 7.20 -4.25
N GLY A 10 -1.66 7.96 -5.00
CA GLY A 10 -2.71 7.39 -5.88
C GLY A 10 -2.29 6.18 -6.74
N ILE A 11 -1.17 6.28 -7.50
CA ILE A 11 -0.69 5.16 -8.33
C ILE A 11 -0.09 4.03 -7.48
N GLY A 12 0.75 4.36 -6.51
CA GLY A 12 1.44 3.37 -5.68
C GLY A 12 0.48 2.56 -4.81
N GLY A 13 -0.54 3.21 -4.26
CA GLY A 13 -1.66 2.57 -3.59
C GLY A 13 -2.43 1.66 -4.54
N TYR A 14 -2.89 2.17 -5.69
CA TYR A 14 -3.63 1.37 -6.66
C TYR A 14 -2.88 0.10 -7.10
N LEU A 15 -1.61 0.25 -7.51
CA LEU A 15 -0.79 -0.89 -7.92
C LEU A 15 -0.53 -1.86 -6.76
N GLY A 16 -0.24 -1.32 -5.57
CA GLY A 16 -0.05 -2.13 -4.37
C GLY A 16 -1.28 -2.96 -4.01
N ALA A 17 -2.47 -2.36 -4.10
CA ALA A 17 -3.73 -3.06 -3.89
C ALA A 17 -3.94 -4.19 -4.91
N ARG A 18 -3.74 -3.91 -6.20
CA ARG A 18 -3.92 -4.91 -7.26
C ARG A 18 -2.96 -6.08 -7.12
N LEU A 19 -1.70 -5.81 -6.77
CA LEU A 19 -0.69 -6.83 -6.55
C LEU A 19 -0.99 -7.67 -5.30
N ALA A 20 -1.40 -7.03 -4.20
CA ALA A 20 -1.80 -7.73 -2.98
C ALA A 20 -3.05 -8.59 -3.21
N HIS A 21 -4.04 -8.07 -3.94
CA HIS A 21 -5.25 -8.80 -4.32
C HIS A 21 -4.95 -10.02 -5.21
N ALA A 22 -3.92 -9.92 -6.07
CA ALA A 22 -3.42 -11.05 -6.87
C ALA A 22 -2.63 -12.10 -6.05
N GLY A 23 -2.53 -11.95 -4.72
CA GLY A 23 -1.85 -12.89 -3.83
C GLY A 23 -0.34 -12.68 -3.70
N HIS A 24 0.17 -11.51 -4.11
CA HIS A 24 1.58 -11.18 -3.89
C HIS A 24 1.80 -10.52 -2.51
N GLU A 25 2.97 -10.75 -1.93
CA GLU A 25 3.38 -10.06 -0.71
C GLU A 25 3.87 -8.66 -1.08
N VAL A 26 3.13 -7.64 -0.69
CA VAL A 26 3.40 -6.23 -1.02
C VAL A 26 3.66 -5.43 0.25
N HIS A 27 4.76 -4.69 0.25
CA HIS A 27 5.09 -3.71 1.28
C HIS A 27 5.03 -2.30 0.68
N LEU A 28 4.24 -1.43 1.27
CA LEU A 28 4.15 -0.03 0.87
C LEU A 28 5.04 0.82 1.77
N ILE A 29 5.74 1.79 1.18
CA ILE A 29 6.47 2.81 1.94
C ILE A 29 5.70 4.13 1.86
N ALA A 30 5.25 4.60 3.01
CA ALA A 30 4.53 5.86 3.19
C ALA A 30 5.18 6.71 4.30
N ARG A 31 4.80 7.99 4.39
CA ARG A 31 5.28 8.92 5.42
C ARG A 31 4.18 9.89 5.84
N GLY A 32 4.31 10.44 7.05
CA GLY A 32 3.38 11.46 7.58
C GLY A 32 1.95 10.96 7.64
N ASP A 33 1.00 11.84 7.33
CA ASP A 33 -0.45 11.57 7.43
C ASP A 33 -0.90 10.37 6.60
N HIS A 34 -0.24 10.16 5.46
CA HIS A 34 -0.57 9.05 4.59
C HIS A 34 -0.22 7.70 5.25
N LEU A 35 0.92 7.62 5.94
CA LEU A 35 1.27 6.43 6.73
C LEU A 35 0.26 6.20 7.87
N ALA A 36 -0.17 7.26 8.55
CA ALA A 36 -1.15 7.16 9.62
C ALA A 36 -2.49 6.61 9.13
N ALA A 37 -3.01 7.13 8.00
CA ALA A 37 -4.24 6.66 7.38
C ALA A 37 -4.19 5.18 6.99
N PHE A 38 -3.06 4.73 6.42
CA PHE A 38 -2.87 3.31 6.14
C PHE A 38 -2.91 2.44 7.41
N GLN A 39 -2.31 2.90 8.52
CA GLN A 39 -2.26 2.15 9.77
C GLN A 39 -3.64 2.02 10.44
N THR A 40 -4.52 3.02 10.27
CA THR A 40 -5.89 3.01 10.80
C THR A 40 -6.84 2.24 9.91
N ASP A 41 -6.88 2.59 8.62
CA ASP A 41 -7.97 2.19 7.72
C ASP A 41 -7.56 1.08 6.76
N GLY A 42 -6.25 0.81 6.62
CA GLY A 42 -5.71 -0.04 5.58
C GLY A 42 -5.72 0.65 4.22
N LEU A 43 -5.84 -0.13 3.14
CA LEU A 43 -5.95 0.41 1.80
C LEU A 43 -7.31 0.10 1.20
N GLN A 44 -8.02 1.15 0.80
CA GLN A 44 -9.21 1.04 -0.02
C GLN A 44 -8.96 1.68 -1.38
N VAL A 45 -9.44 1.03 -2.42
CA VAL A 45 -9.31 1.46 -3.81
C VAL A 45 -10.68 1.40 -4.45
N GLU A 46 -11.18 2.55 -4.87
CA GLU A 46 -12.34 2.67 -5.74
C GLU A 46 -11.87 2.74 -7.20
N SER A 47 -12.46 1.94 -8.08
CA SER A 47 -11.99 1.84 -9.46
C SER A 47 -13.06 1.39 -10.43
N ILE A 48 -12.96 1.85 -11.69
CA ILE A 48 -13.74 1.33 -12.82
C ILE A 48 -13.49 -0.17 -13.06
N HIS A 49 -12.42 -0.73 -12.50
CA HIS A 49 -12.09 -2.15 -12.56
C HIS A 49 -12.55 -2.95 -11.35
N GLY A 50 -13.42 -2.37 -10.52
CA GLY A 50 -13.92 -2.96 -9.29
C GLY A 50 -13.19 -2.44 -8.07
N ASP A 51 -13.96 -2.20 -7.02
CA ASP A 51 -13.45 -1.71 -5.74
C ASP A 51 -12.77 -2.83 -4.97
N MET A 52 -11.75 -2.46 -4.19
CA MET A 52 -10.99 -3.42 -3.40
C MET A 52 -10.61 -2.82 -2.05
N ALA A 53 -10.65 -3.65 -1.02
CA ALA A 53 -10.03 -3.39 0.25
C ALA A 53 -8.96 -4.45 0.49
N VAL A 54 -7.74 -4.01 0.79
CA VAL A 54 -6.64 -4.90 1.17
C VAL A 54 -6.03 -4.46 2.49
N ASP A 55 -5.70 -5.44 3.33
CA ASP A 55 -5.05 -5.16 4.61
C ASP A 55 -3.55 -4.92 4.38
N LEU A 56 -3.21 -3.65 4.14
CA LEU A 56 -1.84 -3.14 4.08
C LEU A 56 -1.55 -2.19 5.25
N ARG A 57 -2.08 -2.51 6.45
CA ARG A 57 -1.94 -1.68 7.66
C ARG A 57 -0.54 -1.64 8.28
N ARG A 58 0.41 -2.34 7.68
CA ARG A 58 1.82 -2.29 8.08
C ARG A 58 2.70 -1.69 6.98
N PRO A 59 2.46 -0.44 6.53
CA PRO A 59 3.41 0.21 5.64
C PRO A 59 4.72 0.43 6.38
N MET A 60 5.82 0.23 5.68
CA MET A 60 7.13 0.51 6.20
C MET A 60 7.36 2.03 6.18
N THR A 61 7.96 2.56 7.24
CA THR A 61 8.64 3.86 7.13
C THR A 61 9.93 3.67 6.32
N ARG A 62 10.47 4.75 5.74
CA ARG A 62 11.70 4.71 4.94
C ARG A 62 12.73 3.78 5.60
N PRO A 63 13.28 2.77 4.87
CA PRO A 63 14.33 1.93 5.42
C PRO A 63 15.47 2.81 5.92
N ARG A 64 16.01 2.52 7.11
CA ARG A 64 17.13 3.29 7.65
C ARG A 64 18.29 3.21 6.64
N PRO A 65 18.90 4.35 6.26
CA PRO A 65 20.17 4.28 5.56
C PRO A 65 21.16 3.55 6.46
N GLY A 66 21.85 2.55 5.89
CA GLY A 66 22.98 1.88 6.53
C GLY A 66 24.20 2.78 6.64
#